data_AF-A8PFM5-F1
#
_entry.id   AF-A8PFM5-F1
#
_cell.length_a   1.000
_cell.length_b   1.000
_cell.length_c   1.000
_cell.angle_alpha   90.00
_cell.angle_beta   90.00
_cell.angle_gamma   90.00
#
_symmetry.space_group_name_H-M   'P 1'
#
loop_
_entity.id
_entity.type
_entity.pdbx_description
1 polymer ?
#
loop_
_entity_poly.entity_id
_entity_poly.type
_entity_poly.pdbx_seq_one_letter_code
_entity_poly.pdbx_strand_id
1 'polypeptide(L)'
;MHKDEVDQNLKQLSKELTNKQTKEEAKFTPSSNINVNIPNLSLPTFDGNPRQWRQFWSSFNAAVHTQAIPEIQKLNYLYSCLKGKALQAISGYDIAPENYEVIRKLLNEKYGDYSIVTTLLYNELQSIEQNEREWIGTIENIERVLRQLEALGESLEHSNIEILIESKLPLWILNKIYKHKKKDALVNSQTKKLF
;
A
#
# COMPACT_ATOMS: atom_id res chain seq x y z
N MET A 1 -40.36 60.18 -24.86
CA MET A 1 -40.85 59.60 -23.58
C MET A 1 -40.20 58.23 -23.34
N HIS A 2 -38.87 58.09 -23.52
CA HIS A 2 -38.18 56.79 -23.42
C HIS A 2 -36.76 56.87 -22.82
N LYS A 3 -36.34 58.04 -22.32
CA LYS A 3 -34.97 58.22 -21.79
C LYS A 3 -34.88 57.88 -20.30
N ASP A 4 -35.92 58.24 -19.53
CA ASP A 4 -35.99 57.96 -18.09
C ASP A 4 -36.18 56.46 -17.76
N GLU A 5 -36.86 55.72 -18.65
CA GLU A 5 -37.09 54.28 -18.50
C GLU A 5 -35.80 53.46 -18.73
N VAL A 6 -34.92 53.93 -19.62
CA VAL A 6 -33.61 53.31 -19.88
C VAL A 6 -32.67 53.55 -18.71
N ASP A 7 -32.67 54.75 -18.12
CA ASP A 7 -31.84 55.05 -16.94
C ASP A 7 -32.31 54.32 -15.67
N GLN A 8 -33.62 54.08 -15.52
CA GLN A 8 -34.16 53.23 -14.45
C GLN A 8 -33.74 51.76 -14.62
N ASN A 9 -33.82 51.24 -15.85
CA ASN A 9 -33.41 49.87 -16.16
C ASN A 9 -31.90 49.66 -16.00
N LEU A 10 -31.05 50.63 -16.36
CA LEU A 10 -29.60 50.56 -16.15
C LEU A 10 -29.23 50.58 -14.65
N LYS A 11 -29.92 51.39 -13.84
CA LYS A 11 -29.74 51.38 -12.38
C LYS A 11 -30.18 50.07 -11.75
N GLN A 12 -31.25 49.46 -12.24
CA GLN A 12 -31.75 48.16 -11.77
C GLN A 12 -30.81 47.02 -12.15
N LEU A 13 -30.27 47.03 -13.37
CA LEU A 13 -29.27 46.06 -13.84
C LEU A 13 -27.95 46.19 -13.08
N SER A 14 -27.53 47.42 -12.77
CA SER A 14 -26.34 47.68 -11.93
C SER A 14 -26.53 47.14 -10.51
N LYS A 15 -27.74 47.26 -9.95
CA LYS A 15 -28.09 46.70 -8.63
C LYS A 15 -28.15 45.17 -8.63
N GLU A 16 -28.60 44.55 -9.71
CA GLU A 16 -28.58 43.08 -9.88
C GLU A 16 -27.18 42.52 -10.10
N LEU A 17 -26.31 43.24 -10.82
CA LEU A 17 -24.90 42.85 -11.02
C LEU A 17 -24.10 42.97 -9.71
N THR A 18 -24.36 43.99 -8.90
CA THR A 18 -23.74 44.14 -7.56
C THR A 18 -24.31 43.13 -6.55
N ASN A 19 -25.61 42.78 -6.61
CA ASN A 19 -26.19 41.74 -5.75
C ASN A 19 -25.79 40.30 -6.14
N LYS A 20 -25.35 40.07 -7.39
CA LYS A 20 -24.81 38.77 -7.82
C LYS A 20 -23.33 38.56 -7.46
N GLN A 21 -22.60 39.59 -7.05
CA GLN A 21 -21.19 39.47 -6.63
C GLN A 21 -20.97 39.38 -5.11
N THR A 22 -22.02 39.38 -4.28
CA THR A 22 -21.88 39.26 -2.80
C THR A 22 -22.66 38.10 -2.20
N LYS A 23 -22.89 37.02 -2.96
CA LYS A 23 -23.53 35.80 -2.44
C LYS A 23 -22.88 34.50 -2.91
N GLU A 24 -21.55 34.49 -3.04
CA GLU A 24 -20.74 33.26 -3.17
C GLU A 24 -19.41 33.39 -2.40
N GLU A 25 -19.47 33.75 -1.11
CA GLU A 25 -18.39 33.47 -0.16
C GLU A 25 -18.97 32.99 1.18
N ALA A 26 -19.50 31.76 1.19
CA ALA A 26 -19.63 30.98 2.42
C ALA A 26 -19.81 29.49 2.11
N LYS A 27 -18.68 28.77 2.21
CA LYS A 27 -18.58 27.35 2.56
C LYS A 27 -19.19 26.33 1.60
N PHE A 28 -18.40 25.92 0.61
CA PHE A 28 -18.35 24.49 0.27
C PHE A 28 -17.78 23.73 1.47
N THR A 29 -18.64 23.38 2.43
CA THR A 29 -18.37 22.20 3.24
C THR A 29 -18.74 20.99 2.38
N PRO A 30 -17.82 20.06 2.06
CA PRO A 30 -18.22 18.71 1.74
C PRO A 30 -18.76 18.09 3.04
N SER A 31 -19.99 18.44 3.41
CA SER A 31 -20.73 17.82 4.51
C SER A 31 -21.42 16.56 3.98
N SER A 32 -20.59 15.63 3.58
CA SER A 32 -20.82 14.21 3.82
C SER A 32 -19.46 13.59 4.16
N ASN A 33 -18.82 14.14 5.19
CA ASN A 33 -18.11 13.26 6.11
C ASN A 33 -19.19 12.28 6.59
N ILE A 34 -19.30 11.15 5.91
CA ILE A 34 -19.87 9.96 6.52
C ILE A 34 -19.00 9.80 7.75
N ASN A 35 -19.51 10.24 8.89
CA ASN A 35 -18.90 9.98 10.18
C ASN A 35 -19.20 8.51 10.44
N VAL A 36 -18.51 7.66 9.66
CA VAL A 36 -18.36 6.26 9.99
C VAL A 36 -17.66 6.36 11.32
N ASN A 37 -18.39 6.12 12.40
CA ASN A 37 -17.80 5.93 13.72
C ASN A 37 -17.07 4.59 13.67
N ILE A 38 -15.95 4.59 12.94
CA ILE A 38 -14.97 3.53 12.92
C ILE A 38 -14.41 3.54 14.35
N PRO A 39 -14.46 2.43 15.10
CA PRO A 39 -13.80 2.38 16.40
C PRO A 39 -12.38 2.88 16.21
N ASN A 40 -11.99 3.87 17.04
CA ASN A 40 -10.72 4.58 16.92
C ASN A 40 -9.59 3.54 16.86
N LEU A 41 -9.11 3.24 15.65
CA LEU A 41 -8.15 2.18 15.44
C LEU A 41 -6.87 2.70 16.07
N SER A 42 -6.41 2.07 17.15
CA SER A 42 -5.14 2.44 17.74
C SER A 42 -4.05 2.31 16.66
N LEU A 43 -3.18 3.31 16.58
CA LEU A 43 -2.06 3.26 15.65
C LEU A 43 -1.25 1.98 15.91
N PRO A 44 -0.91 1.21 14.87
CA PRO A 44 -0.07 0.03 15.04
C PRO A 44 1.30 0.45 15.58
N THR A 45 1.87 -0.37 16.45
CA THR A 45 3.23 -0.17 16.94
C THR A 45 4.23 -0.86 16.04
N PHE A 46 5.42 -0.29 15.89
CA PHE A 46 6.48 -0.82 15.04
C PHE A 46 7.76 -1.04 15.84
N ASP A 47 8.22 -2.29 15.88
CA ASP A 47 9.39 -2.71 16.66
C ASP A 47 10.70 -2.73 15.85
N GLY A 48 10.62 -2.50 14.53
CA GLY A 48 11.74 -2.59 13.60
C GLY A 48 11.78 -3.86 12.77
N ASN A 49 10.71 -4.65 12.71
CA ASN A 49 10.59 -5.78 11.77
C ASN A 49 10.27 -5.30 10.35
N PRO A 50 11.18 -5.42 9.36
CA PRO A 50 10.93 -4.94 8.00
C PRO A 50 9.66 -5.52 7.34
N ARG A 51 9.26 -6.75 7.70
CA ARG A 51 8.01 -7.37 7.18
C ARG A 51 6.75 -6.60 7.58
N GLN A 52 6.79 -5.87 8.70
CA GLN A 52 5.66 -5.09 9.21
C GLN A 52 5.69 -3.64 8.76
N TRP A 53 6.79 -3.16 8.18
CA TRP A 53 6.97 -1.76 7.82
C TRP A 53 5.86 -1.24 6.90
N ARG A 54 5.50 -2.00 5.86
CA ARG A 54 4.44 -1.60 4.93
C ARG A 54 3.12 -1.31 5.62
N GLN A 55 2.70 -2.24 6.47
CA GLN A 55 1.43 -2.12 7.18
C GLN A 55 1.48 -0.94 8.14
N PHE A 56 2.55 -0.85 8.93
CA PHE A 56 2.77 0.25 9.86
C PHE A 56 2.74 1.61 9.15
N TRP A 57 3.56 1.78 8.11
CA TRP A 57 3.70 3.04 7.40
C TRP A 57 2.39 3.42 6.70
N SER A 58 1.69 2.48 6.05
CA SER A 58 0.39 2.77 5.44
C SER A 58 -0.64 3.27 6.46
N SER A 59 -0.73 2.63 7.63
CA SER A 59 -1.63 3.07 8.70
C SER A 59 -1.21 4.42 9.29
N PHE A 60 0.07 4.60 9.61
CA PHE A 60 0.59 5.86 10.14
C PHE A 60 0.44 7.00 9.13
N ASN A 61 0.66 6.72 7.85
CA ASN A 61 0.55 7.70 6.79
C ASN A 61 -0.87 8.27 6.71
N ALA A 62 -1.88 7.40 6.64
CA ALA A 62 -3.28 7.79 6.56
C ALA A 62 -3.80 8.48 7.84
N ALA A 63 -3.36 8.02 9.01
CA ALA A 63 -3.86 8.52 10.29
C ALA A 63 -3.14 9.78 10.78
N VAL A 64 -1.86 9.98 10.42
CA VAL A 64 -1.01 11.05 10.97
C VAL A 64 -0.30 11.87 9.89
N HIS A 65 0.44 11.22 8.98
CA HIS A 65 1.31 11.95 8.04
C HIS A 65 0.52 12.86 7.09
N THR A 66 -0.61 12.37 6.54
CA THR A 66 -1.46 13.13 5.62
C THR A 66 -2.31 14.20 6.31
N GLN A 67 -2.37 14.19 7.65
CA GLN A 67 -3.14 15.16 8.40
C GLN A 67 -2.43 16.51 8.43
N ALA A 68 -3.20 17.60 8.37
CA ALA A 68 -2.72 18.98 8.45
C ALA A 68 -2.42 19.41 9.90
N ILE A 69 -1.59 18.63 10.59
CA ILE A 69 -1.14 18.88 11.97
C ILE A 69 0.34 19.27 12.00
N PRO A 70 0.83 19.99 13.04
CA PRO A 70 2.23 20.37 13.17
C PRO A 70 3.19 19.17 13.15
N GLU A 71 4.38 19.34 12.56
CA GLU A 71 5.40 18.29 12.47
C GLU A 71 5.81 17.75 13.82
N ILE A 72 5.92 18.61 14.84
CA ILE A 72 6.19 18.20 16.22
C ILE A 72 5.12 17.24 16.77
N GLN A 73 3.85 17.42 16.40
CA GLN A 73 2.79 16.50 16.80
C GLN A 73 2.90 15.18 16.05
N LYS A 74 3.16 15.22 14.73
CA LYS A 74 3.43 14.00 13.93
C LYS A 74 4.60 13.21 14.51
N LEU A 75 5.65 13.91 14.95
CA LEU A 75 6.82 13.29 15.56
C LEU A 75 6.49 12.64 16.90
N ASN A 76 5.73 13.31 17.77
CA ASN A 76 5.27 12.71 19.03
C ASN A 76 4.45 11.44 18.82
N TYR A 77 3.55 11.43 17.83
CA TYR A 77 2.82 10.21 17.44
C TYR A 77 3.76 9.13 16.90
N LEU A 78 4.75 9.51 16.10
CA LEU A 78 5.74 8.57 15.58
C LEU A 78 6.50 7.90 16.73
N TYR A 79 7.07 8.67 17.66
CA TYR A 79 7.78 8.13 18.83
C TYR A 79 6.90 7.20 19.67
N SER A 80 5.63 7.54 19.89
CA SER A 80 4.73 6.69 20.70
C SER A 80 4.40 5.35 20.05
N CYS A 81 4.49 5.26 18.72
CA CYS A 81 4.27 4.02 17.98
C CYS A 81 5.54 3.16 17.84
N LEU A 82 6.73 3.75 17.98
CA LEU A 82 8.00 3.05 17.79
C LEU A 82 8.42 2.30 19.06
N LYS A 83 8.93 1.09 18.88
CA LYS A 83 9.44 0.21 19.93
C LYS A 83 10.74 -0.45 19.48
N GLY A 84 11.42 -1.11 20.41
CA GLY A 84 12.55 -2.00 20.11
C GLY A 84 13.62 -1.37 19.21
N LYS A 85 13.95 -2.06 18.11
CA LYS A 85 15.01 -1.66 17.17
C LYS A 85 14.67 -0.38 16.42
N ALA A 86 13.39 -0.12 16.16
CA ALA A 86 12.97 1.08 15.46
C ALA A 86 13.12 2.33 16.35
N LEU A 87 12.74 2.23 17.62
CA LEU A 87 12.94 3.32 18.58
C LEU A 87 14.44 3.57 18.83
N GLN A 88 15.22 2.50 18.96
CA GLN A 88 16.68 2.59 19.08
C GLN A 88 17.33 3.25 17.86
N ALA A 89 16.78 3.05 16.65
CA ALA A 89 17.31 3.67 15.44
C ALA A 89 17.24 5.20 15.46
N ILE A 90 16.34 5.78 16.27
CA ILE A 90 16.07 7.22 16.31
C ILE A 90 16.42 7.84 17.67
N SER A 91 17.03 7.08 18.59
CA SER A 91 17.27 7.53 19.96
C SER A 91 18.31 8.66 20.09
N GLY A 92 19.05 8.96 19.02
CA GLY A 92 19.99 10.09 18.96
C GLY A 92 19.36 11.41 18.49
N TYR A 93 18.06 11.43 18.19
CA TYR A 93 17.34 12.62 17.76
C TYR A 93 16.44 13.15 18.87
N ASP A 94 16.39 14.48 18.99
CA ASP A 94 15.45 15.17 19.86
C ASP A 94 14.06 15.25 19.22
N ILE A 95 13.02 15.32 20.06
CA ILE A 95 11.66 15.60 19.63
C ILE A 95 11.55 17.10 19.29
N ALA A 96 11.91 17.44 18.06
CA ALA A 96 11.89 18.78 17.49
C ALA A 96 11.27 18.74 16.08
N PRO A 97 10.52 19.76 15.63
CA PRO A 97 9.81 19.73 14.36
C PRO A 97 10.76 19.48 13.17
N GLU A 98 11.96 20.07 13.19
CA GLU A 98 12.97 19.95 12.13
C GLU A 98 13.46 18.50 11.96
N ASN A 99 13.35 17.68 12.99
CA ASN A 99 13.78 16.28 12.97
C ASN A 99 12.72 15.34 12.38
N TYR A 100 11.47 15.76 12.21
CA TYR A 100 10.40 14.88 11.75
C TYR A 100 10.71 14.24 10.39
N GLU A 101 11.02 15.07 9.39
CA GLU A 101 11.33 14.59 8.05
C GLU A 101 12.63 13.79 7.99
N VAL A 102 13.62 14.14 8.82
CA VAL A 102 14.89 13.41 8.92
C VAL A 102 14.68 12.01 9.46
N ILE A 103 13.96 11.88 10.57
CA ILE A 103 13.63 10.60 11.21
C ILE A 103 12.76 9.74 10.28
N ARG A 104 11.76 10.35 9.62
CA ARG A 104 10.89 9.65 8.66
C ARG A 104 11.71 9.05 7.51
N LYS A 105 12.62 9.83 6.93
CA LYS A 105 13.51 9.37 5.86
C LYS A 105 14.43 8.25 6.34
N LEU A 106 15.07 8.40 7.50
CA LEU A 106 15.92 7.37 8.10
C LEU A 106 15.17 6.05 8.29
N LEU A 107 13.95 6.08 8.82
CA LEU A 107 13.14 4.88 8.99
C LEU A 107 12.74 4.27 7.64
N ASN A 108 12.39 5.09 6.66
CA ASN A 108 12.07 4.62 5.31
C ASN A 108 13.28 4.03 4.58
N GLU A 109 14.47 4.60 4.74
CA GLU A 109 15.70 4.05 4.18
C GLU A 109 16.05 2.71 4.83
N LYS A 110 15.86 2.60 6.15
CA LYS A 110 16.21 1.40 6.91
C LYS A 110 15.21 0.25 6.76
N TYR A 111 13.92 0.57 6.59
CA TYR A 111 12.83 -0.42 6.64
C TYR A 111 11.91 -0.40 5.42
N GLY A 112 11.95 0.65 4.61
CA GLY A 112 11.15 0.80 3.39
C GLY A 112 11.73 0.10 2.18
N ASP A 113 13.00 -0.31 2.23
CA ASP A 113 13.56 -1.22 1.24
C ASP A 113 13.10 -2.66 1.52
N TYR A 114 12.22 -3.17 0.67
CA TYR A 114 11.76 -4.55 0.73
C TYR A 114 12.79 -5.54 0.20
N SER A 115 13.94 -5.11 -0.35
CA SER A 115 15.01 -5.99 -0.86
C SER A 115 15.44 -7.04 0.18
N ILE A 116 15.48 -6.64 1.46
CA ILE A 116 15.78 -7.53 2.59
C ILE A 116 14.68 -8.58 2.76
N VAL A 117 13.41 -8.16 2.70
CA VAL A 117 12.26 -9.07 2.82
C VAL A 117 12.20 -10.02 1.63
N THR A 118 12.35 -9.50 0.42
CA THR A 118 12.47 -10.26 -0.83
C THR A 118 13.58 -11.30 -0.73
N THR A 119 14.79 -10.91 -0.30
CA THR A 119 15.92 -11.83 -0.10
C THR A 119 15.60 -12.92 0.91
N LEU A 120 14.97 -12.57 2.03
CA LEU A 120 14.53 -13.55 3.03
C LEU A 120 13.51 -14.53 2.46
N LEU A 121 12.57 -14.07 1.63
CA LEU A 121 11.57 -14.93 0.99
C LEU A 121 12.18 -15.87 -0.06
N TYR A 122 13.13 -15.40 -0.86
CA TYR A 122 13.87 -16.27 -1.78
C TYR A 122 14.71 -17.32 -1.03
N ASN A 123 15.39 -16.93 0.05
CA ASN A 123 16.11 -17.87 0.90
C ASN A 123 15.17 -18.89 1.56
N GLU A 124 14.01 -18.43 2.02
CA GLU A 124 12.96 -19.30 2.58
C GLU A 124 12.50 -20.31 1.53
N LEU A 125 12.17 -19.86 0.31
CA LEU A 125 11.81 -20.73 -0.82
C LEU A 125 12.92 -21.74 -1.16
N GLN A 126 14.18 -21.31 -1.13
CA GLN A 126 15.34 -22.16 -1.39
C GLN A 126 15.55 -23.21 -0.29
N SER A 127 15.25 -22.86 0.96
CA SER A 127 15.41 -23.75 2.13
C SER A 127 14.30 -24.79 2.27
N ILE A 128 13.18 -24.65 1.57
CA ILE A 128 12.12 -25.66 1.56
C ILE A 128 12.70 -26.99 1.06
N GLU A 129 12.55 -28.04 1.84
CA GLU A 129 12.97 -29.39 1.48
C GLU A 129 11.81 -30.15 0.84
N GLN A 130 12.13 -31.00 -0.14
CA GLN A 130 11.15 -31.90 -0.71
C GLN A 130 10.72 -32.92 0.35
N ASN A 131 9.42 -33.03 0.58
CA ASN A 131 8.85 -34.04 1.46
C ASN A 131 7.86 -34.91 0.69
N GLU A 132 8.18 -36.19 0.48
CA GLU A 132 7.32 -37.10 -0.28
C GLU A 132 5.99 -37.40 0.42
N ARG A 133 5.98 -37.39 1.76
CA ARG A 133 4.80 -37.74 2.56
C ARG A 133 3.89 -36.54 2.78
N GLU A 134 4.49 -35.36 2.97
CA GLU A 134 3.79 -34.09 3.26
C GLU A 134 3.93 -33.08 2.12
N TRP A 135 3.89 -33.58 0.88
CA TRP A 135 4.02 -32.76 -0.32
C TRP A 135 2.94 -31.67 -0.43
N ILE A 136 1.76 -31.89 0.16
CA ILE A 136 0.69 -30.87 0.22
C ILE A 136 1.13 -29.68 1.06
N GLY A 137 1.66 -29.93 2.27
CA GLY A 137 2.20 -28.86 3.12
C GLY A 137 3.41 -28.16 2.49
N THR A 138 4.19 -28.89 1.69
CA THR A 138 5.27 -28.31 0.88
C THR A 138 4.72 -27.32 -0.15
N ILE A 139 3.66 -27.68 -0.87
CA ILE A 139 2.98 -26.79 -1.83
C ILE A 139 2.38 -25.57 -1.10
N GLU A 140 1.66 -25.77 0.00
CA GLU A 140 1.06 -24.67 0.77
C GLU A 140 2.11 -23.65 1.24
N ASN A 141 3.28 -24.14 1.67
CA ASN A 141 4.40 -23.29 2.04
C ASN A 141 4.98 -22.54 0.84
N ILE A 142 5.20 -23.21 -0.29
CA ILE A 142 5.66 -22.57 -1.54
C ILE A 142 4.68 -21.48 -1.95
N GLU A 143 3.39 -21.79 -2.05
CA GLU A 143 2.36 -20.84 -2.44
C GLU A 143 2.29 -19.64 -1.48
N ARG A 144 2.45 -19.87 -0.17
CA ARG A 144 2.50 -18.78 0.82
C ARG A 144 3.66 -17.84 0.50
N VAL A 145 4.84 -18.36 0.20
CA VAL A 145 6.01 -17.53 -0.13
C VAL A 145 5.81 -16.80 -1.45
N LEU A 146 5.27 -17.45 -2.49
CA LEU A 146 4.97 -16.83 -3.77
C LEU A 146 3.96 -15.68 -3.66
N ARG A 147 2.87 -15.87 -2.89
CA ARG A 147 1.90 -14.80 -2.60
C ARG A 147 2.56 -13.60 -1.90
N GLN A 148 3.54 -13.84 -1.02
CA GLN A 148 4.26 -12.76 -0.35
C GLN A 148 5.21 -12.01 -1.29
N LEU A 149 5.91 -12.73 -2.19
CA LEU A 149 6.74 -12.12 -3.23
C LEU A 149 5.90 -11.27 -4.21
N GLU A 150 4.80 -11.82 -4.71
CA GLU A 150 3.86 -11.10 -5.59
C GLU A 150 3.29 -9.84 -4.91
N ALA A 151 2.92 -9.94 -3.63
CA ALA A 151 2.45 -8.79 -2.88
C ALA A 151 3.51 -7.68 -2.74
N LEU A 152 4.80 -8.00 -2.86
CA LEU A 152 5.90 -7.02 -2.88
C LEU A 152 6.20 -6.48 -4.28
N GLY A 153 5.50 -6.94 -5.31
CA GLY A 153 5.67 -6.52 -6.70
C GLY A 153 6.75 -7.32 -7.45
N GLU A 154 7.22 -8.43 -6.91
CA GLU A 154 8.16 -9.32 -7.59
C GLU A 154 7.45 -10.05 -8.74
N SER A 155 8.13 -10.16 -9.90
CA SER A 155 7.62 -10.98 -10.99
C SER A 155 7.84 -12.45 -10.69
N LEU A 156 6.78 -13.25 -10.77
CA LEU A 156 6.86 -14.70 -10.60
C LEU A 156 7.16 -15.44 -11.91
N GLU A 157 7.29 -14.71 -13.03
CA GLU A 157 7.50 -15.29 -14.38
C GLU A 157 8.97 -15.66 -14.66
N HIS A 158 9.81 -15.69 -13.63
CA HIS A 158 11.22 -15.99 -13.78
C HIS A 158 11.44 -17.50 -13.86
N SER A 159 12.16 -17.96 -14.89
CA SER A 159 12.54 -19.36 -15.07
C SER A 159 13.24 -19.95 -13.84
N ASN A 160 13.94 -19.13 -13.06
CA ASN A 160 14.59 -19.56 -11.82
C ASN A 160 13.59 -19.98 -10.73
N ILE A 161 12.43 -19.31 -10.65
CA ILE A 161 11.36 -19.65 -9.70
C ILE A 161 10.69 -20.96 -10.11
N GLU A 162 10.42 -21.15 -11.41
CA GLU A 162 9.87 -22.41 -11.92
C GLU A 162 10.82 -23.59 -11.64
N ILE A 163 12.11 -23.46 -11.97
CA ILE A 163 13.14 -24.47 -11.67
C ILE A 163 13.22 -24.76 -10.16
N LEU A 164 13.14 -23.72 -9.32
CA LEU A 164 13.23 -23.87 -7.87
C LEU A 164 12.02 -24.63 -7.34
N ILE A 165 10.80 -24.27 -7.74
CA ILE A 165 9.57 -24.98 -7.36
C ILE A 165 9.64 -26.44 -7.83
N GLU A 166 10.06 -26.68 -9.06
CA GLU A 166 10.18 -28.03 -9.61
C GLU A 166 11.13 -28.88 -8.77
N SER A 167 12.26 -28.32 -8.34
CA SER A 167 13.20 -29.03 -7.46
C SER A 167 12.64 -29.41 -6.09
N LYS A 168 11.56 -28.75 -5.62
CA LYS A 168 10.95 -29.00 -4.31
C LYS A 168 9.79 -29.99 -4.34
N LEU A 169 9.28 -30.35 -5.52
CA LEU A 169 8.13 -31.23 -5.66
C LEU A 169 8.56 -32.66 -6.04
N PRO A 170 7.96 -33.69 -5.44
CA PRO A 170 8.15 -35.07 -5.89
C PRO A 170 7.92 -35.25 -7.39
N LEU A 171 8.78 -36.05 -8.05
CA LEU A 171 8.74 -36.30 -9.50
C LEU A 171 7.37 -36.77 -10.00
N TRP A 172 6.67 -37.58 -9.21
CA TRP A 172 5.34 -38.08 -9.59
C TRP A 172 4.28 -36.96 -9.63
N ILE A 173 4.44 -35.90 -8.83
CA ILE A 173 3.58 -34.71 -8.84
C ILE A 173 3.92 -33.86 -10.07
N LEU A 174 5.20 -33.61 -10.32
CA LEU A 174 5.64 -32.91 -11.53
C LEU A 174 5.11 -33.57 -12.80
N ASN A 175 5.23 -34.90 -12.88
CA ASN A 175 4.71 -35.67 -14.00
C ASN A 175 3.19 -35.52 -14.16
N LYS A 176 2.43 -35.40 -13.08
CA LYS A 176 0.99 -35.08 -13.15
C LYS A 176 0.79 -33.66 -13.67
N ILE A 177 1.48 -32.67 -13.11
CA ILE A 177 1.37 -31.26 -13.50
C ILE A 177 1.68 -31.07 -15.00
N TYR A 178 2.79 -31.63 -15.50
CA TYR A 178 3.14 -31.52 -16.92
C TYR A 178 2.13 -32.23 -17.84
N LYS A 179 1.58 -33.37 -17.43
CA LYS A 179 0.52 -34.05 -18.18
C LYS A 179 -0.74 -33.16 -18.28
N HIS A 180 -1.10 -32.46 -17.21
CA HIS A 180 -2.20 -31.50 -17.22
C HIS A 180 -1.89 -30.25 -18.07
N LYS A 181 -0.74 -29.59 -17.86
CA LYS A 181 -0.28 -28.44 -18.70
C LYS A 181 -0.29 -28.78 -20.20
N LYS A 182 0.18 -29.97 -20.59
CA LYS A 182 0.19 -30.41 -22.00
C LYS A 182 -1.23 -30.59 -22.55
N LYS A 183 -2.16 -31.10 -21.74
CA LYS A 183 -3.57 -31.24 -22.12
C LYS A 183 -4.23 -29.87 -22.30
N ASP A 184 -3.97 -28.92 -21.41
CA ASP A 184 -4.53 -27.57 -21.48
C ASP A 184 -3.96 -26.76 -22.65
N ALA A 185 -2.66 -26.90 -22.93
CA ALA A 185 -2.04 -26.31 -24.12
C ALA A 185 -2.60 -26.87 -25.43
N LEU A 186 -2.88 -28.18 -25.48
CA LEU A 186 -3.54 -28.82 -26.62
C LEU A 186 -4.97 -28.29 -26.81
N VAL A 187 -5.76 -28.18 -25.73
CA VAL A 187 -7.11 -27.62 -25.77
C VAL A 187 -7.10 -26.17 -26.24
N ASN A 188 -6.21 -25.33 -25.70
CA ASN A 188 -6.10 -23.92 -26.09
C ASN A 188 -5.59 -23.73 -27.54
N SER A 189 -4.81 -24.67 -28.06
CA SER A 189 -4.39 -24.66 -29.48
C SER A 189 -5.50 -25.10 -30.44
N GLN A 190 -6.42 -25.94 -29.99
CA GLN A 190 -7.57 -26.41 -30.77
C GLN A 190 -8.69 -25.38 -30.79
N THR A 191 -8.95 -24.68 -29.68
CA THR A 191 -9.95 -23.59 -29.62
C THR A 191 -9.53 -22.37 -30.44
N LYS A 192 -8.24 -22.04 -30.51
CA LYS A 192 -7.73 -20.97 -31.40
C LYS A 192 -7.74 -21.32 -32.90
N LYS A 193 -7.98 -22.57 -33.29
CA LYS A 193 -8.14 -22.98 -34.70
C LYS A 193 -9.59 -23.00 -35.17
N LEU A 194 -10.55 -22.74 -34.27
CA LEU A 194 -11.99 -22.78 -34.53
C LEU A 194 -12.65 -21.40 -34.58
N PHE A 195 -11.88 -20.31 -34.52
CA PHE A 195 -12.33 -18.93 -34.70
C PHE A 195 -11.45 -18.21 -35.71
#